data_AF-A0A846EZQ0-F1
#
_entry.id   AF-A0A846EZQ0-F1
#
_cell.length_a   1.000
_cell.length_b   1.000
_cell.length_c   1.000
_cell.angle_alpha   90.00
_cell.angle_beta   90.00
_cell.angle_gamma   90.00
#
_symmetry.space_group_name_H-M   'P 1'
#
loop_
_entity.id
_entity.type
_entity.pdbx_description
1 polymer ?
#
loop_
_entity_poly.entity_id
_entity_poly.type
_entity_poly.pdbx_seq_one_letter_code
_entity_poly.pdbx_strand_id
1 'polypeptide(L)' 'MTDVIINHAQKFGFFCNHDLLGSWQIVSHPRTPIWKLLQQKEDWLLLISDEPHLILLPEEVIAFLRWRWSTKKNN' A
#
# COMPACT_ATOMS: atom_id res chain seq x y z
N MET A 1 9.76 -7.54 7.93
CA MET A 1 9.76 -6.45 6.91
C MET A 1 8.40 -5.78 6.79
N THR A 2 7.30 -6.54 6.72
CA THR A 2 5.92 -6.03 6.69
C THR A 2 5.62 -4.95 7.74
N ASP A 3 6.00 -5.14 9.01
CA ASP A 3 5.74 -4.14 10.05
C ASP A 3 6.41 -2.79 9.78
N VAL A 4 7.59 -2.79 9.15
CA VAL A 4 8.30 -1.56 8.77
C VAL A 4 7.52 -0.82 7.68
N ILE A 5 6.97 -1.56 6.71
CA ILE A 5 6.13 -1.01 5.65
C ILE A 5 4.84 -0.43 6.25
N ILE A 6 4.14 -1.18 7.12
CA ILE A 6 2.91 -0.73 7.77
C ILE A 6 3.16 0.54 8.59
N ASN A 7 4.24 0.59 9.37
CA ASN A 7 4.60 1.76 10.15
C ASN A 7 4.88 2.98 9.25
N HIS A 8 5.61 2.80 8.14
CA HIS A 8 5.81 3.87 7.16
C HIS A 8 4.51 4.33 6.53
N ALA A 9 3.65 3.41 6.12
CA ALA A 9 2.38 3.71 5.50
C ALA A 9 1.47 4.53 6.44
N GLN A 10 1.37 4.13 7.70
CA GLN A 10 0.62 4.85 8.73
C GLN A 10 1.20 6.25 8.98
N LYS A 11 2.54 6.40 9.06
CA LYS A 11 3.21 7.70 9.18
C LYS A 11 2.93 8.63 8.00
N PHE A 12 2.76 8.08 6.80
CA PHE A 12 2.37 8.83 5.61
C PHE A 12 0.86 9.08 5.51
N GLY A 13 0.06 8.59 6.47
CA GLY A 13 -1.38 8.79 6.52
C GLY A 13 -2.18 7.86 5.60
N PHE A 14 -1.60 6.72 5.20
CA PHE A 14 -2.32 5.65 4.51
C PHE A 14 -3.04 4.74 5.50
N PHE A 15 -4.13 4.14 5.06
CA PHE A 15 -4.90 3.19 5.86
C PHE A 15 -4.31 1.80 5.70
N CYS A 16 -4.03 1.15 6.82
CA CYS A 16 -3.50 -0.21 6.87
C CYS A 16 -4.49 -1.08 7.62
N ASN A 17 -4.96 -2.16 6.99
CA ASN A 17 -5.86 -3.12 7.62
C ASN A 17 -5.64 -4.52 7.04
N HIS A 18 -6.29 -5.52 7.60
CA HIS A 18 -6.30 -6.86 7.02
C HIS A 18 -7.47 -7.03 6.05
N ASP A 19 -7.25 -7.82 5.00
CA ASP A 19 -8.31 -8.30 4.12
C ASP A 19 -9.07 -9.48 4.76
N LEU A 20 -10.03 -10.05 4.03
CA LEU A 20 -10.84 -11.19 4.50
C LEU A 20 -10.03 -12.46 4.75
N LEU A 21 -8.82 -12.55 4.19
CA LEU A 21 -7.91 -13.68 4.34
C LEU A 21 -6.83 -13.44 5.41
N GLY A 22 -6.86 -12.28 6.08
CA GLY A 22 -5.88 -11.90 7.08
C GLY A 22 -4.58 -11.33 6.49
N SER A 23 -4.52 -11.06 5.18
CA SER A 23 -3.37 -10.43 4.53
C SER A 23 -3.41 -8.93 4.76
N TRP A 24 -2.24 -8.31 4.97
CA TRP A 24 -2.19 -6.85 5.08
C TRP A 24 -2.57 -6.19 3.75
N GLN A 25 -3.35 -5.11 3.85
CA GLN A 25 -3.62 -4.20 2.75
C GLN A 25 -3.33 -2.74 3.16
N ILE A 26 -2.82 -1.97 2.21
CA ILE A 26 -2.56 -0.53 2.36
C ILE A 26 -3.33 0.21 1.29
N VAL A 27 -4.12 1.21 1.69
CA VAL A 27 -4.96 1.98 0.78
C VAL A 27 -4.88 3.48 1.03
N SER A 28 -5.13 4.25 -0.04
CA SER A 28 -5.18 5.71 0.01
C SER A 28 -6.47 6.26 0.62
N HIS A 29 -7.59 5.54 0.47
CA HIS A 29 -8.88 5.90 1.02
C HIS A 29 -9.69 4.64 1.35
N PRO A 30 -10.38 4.57 2.50
CA PRO A 30 -11.02 3.33 2.95
C PRO A 30 -12.29 2.95 2.16
N ARG A 31 -12.94 3.90 1.47
CA ARG A 31 -14.20 3.65 0.74
C ARG A 31 -14.01 3.43 -0.76
N THR A 32 -13.13 4.22 -1.37
CA THR A 32 -12.94 4.25 -2.84
C THR A 32 -11.46 4.38 -3.17
N PRO A 33 -10.64 3.36 -2.85
CA PRO A 33 -9.22 3.40 -3.13
C PRO A 33 -8.98 3.30 -4.64
N ILE A 34 -8.34 4.31 -5.22
CA ILE A 34 -7.88 4.27 -6.62
C ILE A 34 -6.79 3.20 -6.79
N TRP A 35 -6.02 2.97 -5.73
CA TRP A 35 -5.02 1.92 -5.67
C TRP A 35 -5.01 1.28 -4.29
N LYS A 36 -4.61 0.02 -4.24
CA LYS A 36 -4.36 -0.76 -3.03
C LYS A 36 -3.09 -1.59 -3.18
N LEU A 37 -2.34 -1.74 -2.10
CA LEU A 37 -1.26 -2.70 -2.00
C LEU A 37 -1.74 -3.86 -1.14
N LEU A 38 -1.60 -5.08 -1.63
CA LEU A 38 -1.98 -6.30 -0.93
C LEU A 38 -0.74 -7.16 -0.68
N GLN A 39 -0.51 -7.53 0.58
CA GLN A 39 0.61 -8.39 0.94
C GLN A 39 0.39 -9.80 0.39
N GLN A 40 1.41 -10.34 -0.27
CA GLN A 40 1.47 -11.70 -0.75
C GLN A 40 2.74 -12.37 -0.23
N LYS A 41 2.63 -13.08 0.91
CA LYS A 41 3.77 -13.70 1.60
C LYS A 41 4.87 -12.66 1.89
N GLU A 42 5.90 -12.61 1.04
CA GLU A 42 7.09 -11.74 1.15
C GLU A 42 6.98 -10.46 0.33
N ASP A 43 6.15 -10.47 -0.72
CA ASP A 43 6.00 -9.37 -1.69
C ASP A 43 4.65 -8.66 -1.53
N TRP A 44 4.42 -7.64 -2.36
CA TRP A 44 3.20 -6.86 -2.36
C TRP A 44 2.64 -6.68 -3.76
N LEU A 45 1.39 -7.07 -3.97
CA LEU A 45 0.68 -6.82 -5.21
C LEU A 45 0.07 -5.42 -5.18
N LEU A 46 0.46 -4.57 -6.13
CA LEU A 46 -0.23 -3.34 -6.44
C LEU A 46 -1.45 -3.62 -7.31
N LEU A 47 -2.61 -3.17 -6.86
CA LEU A 47 -3.83 -3.15 -7.64
C LEU A 47 -4.27 -1.71 -7.87
N ILE A 48 -4.75 -1.42 -9.08
CA ILE A 48 -5.34 -0.13 -9.47
C ILE A 48 -6.75 -0.42 -9.95
N SER A 49 -7.75 0.23 -9.37
CA SER A 49 -9.16 -0.08 -9.61
C SER A 49 -9.48 -1.58 -9.46
N ASP A 50 -8.91 -2.20 -8.43
CA ASP A 50 -8.99 -3.65 -8.12
C ASP A 50 -8.38 -4.61 -9.14
N GLU A 51 -7.75 -4.11 -10.21
CA GLU A 51 -7.03 -4.93 -11.18
C GLU A 51 -5.57 -5.13 -10.77
N PRO A 52 -5.04 -6.37 -10.75
CA PRO A 52 -3.63 -6.66 -10.51
C PRO A 52 -2.73 -5.98 -11.55
N HIS A 53 -1.74 -5.21 -11.11
CA HIS A 53 -0.82 -4.51 -12.02
C HIS A 53 0.62 -4.99 -11.89
N LEU A 54 1.18 -4.96 -10.67
CA LEU A 54 2.60 -5.20 -10.46
C LEU A 54 2.87 -5.80 -9.09
N ILE A 55 3.81 -6.74 -9.02
CA ILE A 55 4.36 -7.24 -7.76
C ILE A 55 5.55 -6.36 -7.40
N LEU A 56 5.56 -5.86 -6.16
CA LEU A 56 6.57 -4.98 -5.60
C LEU A 56 7.29 -5.68 -4.46
N LEU A 57 8.61 -5.55 -4.46
CA LEU A 57 9.46 -5.90 -3.34
C LEU A 57 9.24 -4.91 -2.18
N PRO A 58 9.56 -5.29 -0.93
CA PRO A 58 9.41 -4.41 0.23
C PRO A 58 9.99 -3.00 0.10
N GLU A 59 11.17 -2.86 -0.52
CA GLU A 59 11.82 -1.56 -0.70
C GLU A 59 11.08 -0.71 -1.73
N GLU A 60 10.56 -1.34 -2.79
CA GLU A 60 9.77 -0.69 -3.84
C GLU A 60 8.43 -0.21 -3.30
N VAL A 61 7.83 -0.96 -2.37
CA VAL A 61 6.62 -0.53 -1.65
C VAL A 61 6.88 0.75 -0.87
N ILE A 62 7.98 0.83 -0.12
CA ILE A 62 8.35 2.03 0.64
C ILE A 62 8.57 3.21 -0.31
N ALA A 63 9.27 2.99 -1.44
CA ALA A 63 9.49 4.00 -2.47
C ALA A 63 8.17 4.50 -3.07
N PHE A 64 7.26 3.58 -3.41
CA PHE A 64 5.93 3.89 -3.91
C PHE A 64 5.10 4.72 -2.92
N LEU A 65 5.06 4.31 -1.65
CA LEU A 65 4.32 5.02 -0.60
C LEU A 65 4.88 6.43 -0.38
N ARG A 66 6.20 6.59 -0.38
CA ARG A 66 6.86 7.89 -0.28
C ARG A 66 6.51 8.81 -1.45
N TRP A 67 6.53 8.27 -2.68
CA TRP A 67 6.17 9.02 -3.89
C TRP A 67 4.68 9.43 -3.89
N ARG A 68 3.78 8.54 -3.47
CA ARG A 68 2.36 8.86 -3.30
C ARG A 68 2.11 9.94 -2.25
N TRP A 69 2.87 9.91 -1.17
CA TRP A 69 2.78 10.93 -0.12
C TRP A 69 3.29 12.30 -0.59
N SER A 70 4.41 12.36 -1.32
CA SER A 70 4.94 13.62 -1.83
C SER A 70 4.01 14.27 -2.87
N THR A 71 3.42 13.47 -3.77
CA THR A 71 2.47 13.97 -4.77
C THR A 71 1.16 14.48 -4.14
N LYS A 72 0.71 13.89 -3.02
CA LYS A 72 -0.47 14.36 -2.28
C LYS A 72 -0.26 15.74 -1.62
N LYS A 73 0.97 16.13 -1.31
CA LYS A 73 1.28 17.44 -0.69
C LYS A 73 1.29 18.61 -1.68
N ASN A 74 1.42 18.34 -2.97
CA ASN A 74 1.53 19.35 -4.01
C ASN A 74 0.18 19.65 -4.72
N ASN A 75 -0.91 19.03 -4.27
CA ASN A 75 -2.29 19.32 -4.66
C ASN A 75 -3.07 19.85 -3.45
#